data_AF-U3ALS8-F1
#
_entry.id   AF-U3ALS8-F1
#
_cell.length_a   1.000
_cell.length_b   1.000
_cell.length_c   1.000
_cell.angle_alpha   90.00
_cell.angle_beta   90.00
_cell.angle_gamma   90.00
#
_symmetry.space_group_name_H-M   'P 1'
#
loop_
_entity.id
_entity.type
_entity.pdbx_description
1 polymer ?
#
loop_
_entity_poly.entity_id
_entity_poly.type
_entity_poly.pdbx_seq_one_letter_code
_entity_poly.pdbx_strand_id
1 'polypeptide(L)'
;MLATQFIDGFVQARDKAAYLRLAGVPFERPGAGGSTALKLVDVELRTEWQVGTAAPSFGSAELSYLPFPGPMVTERTNMSLVYVSMREKSLLDIRDFLSDRKQEFDR
;
A
#
# COMPACT_ATOMS: atom_id res chain seq x y z
N MET A 1 -2.76 5.55 12.42
CA MET A 1 -1.37 5.25 12.03
C MET A 1 -0.92 6.24 10.96
N LEU A 2 0.38 6.39 10.68
CA LEU A 2 0.89 7.35 9.69
C LEU A 2 0.23 7.18 8.30
N ALA A 3 0.03 5.95 7.86
CA ALA A 3 -0.66 5.65 6.60
C ALA A 3 -2.10 6.19 6.54
N THR A 4 -2.87 6.07 7.63
CA THR A 4 -4.24 6.62 7.69
C THR A 4 -4.24 8.14 7.49
N GLN A 5 -3.35 8.85 8.19
CA GLN A 5 -3.24 10.32 8.09
C GLN A 5 -2.79 10.76 6.69
N PHE A 6 -1.91 9.98 6.06
CA PHE A 6 -1.50 10.21 4.69
C PHE A 6 -2.67 10.05 3.71
N ILE A 7 -3.45 8.98 3.86
CA ILE A 7 -4.64 8.72 3.04
C ILE A 7 -5.66 9.84 3.22
N ASP A 8 -5.95 10.24 4.46
CA ASP A 8 -6.88 11.33 4.76
C ASP A 8 -6.42 12.64 4.11
N GLY A 9 -5.14 12.98 4.26
CA GLY A 9 -4.54 14.16 3.64
C GLY A 9 -4.59 14.11 2.11
N PHE A 10 -4.27 12.96 1.52
CA PHE A 10 -4.36 12.76 0.07
C PHE A 10 -5.80 12.94 -0.42
N VAL A 11 -6.80 12.35 0.26
CA VAL A 11 -8.23 12.46 -0.10
C VAL A 11 -8.71 13.91 0.01
N GLN A 12 -8.24 14.68 0.98
CA GLN A 12 -8.64 16.08 1.18
C GLN A 12 -7.87 17.09 0.30
N ALA A 13 -6.68 16.73 -0.21
CA ALA A 13 -5.85 17.65 -0.99
C ALA A 13 -6.56 18.16 -2.25
N ARG A 14 -6.51 19.47 -2.51
CA ARG A 14 -7.07 20.04 -3.75
C ARG A 14 -6.26 19.67 -4.99
N ASP A 15 -4.93 19.62 -4.85
CA ASP A 15 -4.01 19.15 -5.87
C ASP A 15 -3.35 17.86 -5.38
N LYS A 16 -3.79 16.73 -5.94
CA LYS A 16 -3.29 15.40 -5.60
C LYS A 16 -1.83 15.21 -6.00
N ALA A 17 -1.43 15.72 -7.16
CA ALA A 17 -0.06 15.57 -7.65
C ALA A 17 0.91 16.39 -6.82
N ALA A 18 0.55 17.62 -6.47
CA ALA A 18 1.37 18.45 -5.57
C ALA A 18 1.50 17.81 -4.18
N TYR A 19 0.42 17.25 -3.64
CA TYR A 19 0.47 16.52 -2.37
C TYR A 19 1.50 15.38 -2.39
N LEU A 20 1.47 14.54 -3.43
CA LEU A 20 2.41 13.44 -3.60
C LEU A 20 3.86 13.93 -3.75
N ARG A 21 4.07 15.02 -4.53
CA ARG A 21 5.41 15.63 -4.68
C ARG A 21 5.96 16.15 -3.36
N LEU A 22 5.13 16.86 -2.58
CA LEU A 22 5.52 17.39 -1.27
C LEU A 22 5.81 16.27 -0.26
N ALA A 23 5.10 15.15 -0.37
CA ALA A 23 5.37 13.94 0.39
C ALA A 23 6.65 13.20 -0.02
N GLY A 24 7.29 13.60 -1.13
CA GLY A 24 8.49 12.95 -1.66
C GLY A 24 8.19 11.64 -2.40
N VAL A 25 6.96 11.45 -2.88
CA VAL A 25 6.63 10.29 -3.74
C VAL A 25 7.35 10.45 -5.08
N PRO A 26 8.19 9.48 -5.51
CA PRO A 26 8.85 9.56 -6.80
C PRO A 26 7.85 9.36 -7.93
N PHE A 27 7.85 10.22 -8.94
CA PHE A 27 6.97 10.05 -10.12
C PHE A 27 7.58 9.09 -11.15
N GLU A 28 8.88 8.83 -11.02
CA GLU A 28 9.61 7.81 -11.76
C GLU A 28 10.49 7.01 -10.80
N ARG A 29 10.54 5.69 -10.99
CA ARG A 29 11.38 4.78 -10.19
C ARG A 29 11.96 3.65 -11.04
N PRO A 30 13.07 3.01 -10.63
CA PRO A 30 13.57 1.82 -11.31
C PRO A 30 12.58 0.65 -11.20
N GLY A 31 12.39 -0.10 -12.30
CA GLY A 31 11.66 -1.37 -12.32
C GLY A 31 12.50 -2.57 -11.86
N ALA A 32 11.94 -3.78 -11.91
CA ALA A 32 12.53 -5.00 -11.34
C ALA A 32 13.93 -5.39 -11.88
N GLY A 33 14.40 -4.77 -12.97
CA GLY A 33 15.74 -4.95 -13.54
C GLY A 33 16.60 -3.67 -13.58
N GLY A 34 16.18 -2.58 -12.95
CA GLY A 34 16.92 -1.31 -12.86
C GLY A 34 17.06 -0.49 -14.15
N SER A 35 16.92 -1.10 -15.32
CA SER A 35 17.11 -0.45 -16.63
C SER A 35 15.89 0.30 -17.16
N THR A 36 14.70 -0.06 -16.69
CA THR A 36 13.44 0.54 -17.15
C THR A 36 12.87 1.45 -16.07
N ALA A 37 12.62 2.70 -16.40
CA ALA A 37 11.91 3.63 -15.53
C ALA A 37 10.41 3.31 -15.55
N LEU A 38 9.84 3.05 -14.39
CA LEU A 38 8.40 2.98 -14.19
C LEU A 38 7.88 4.38 -13.85
N LYS A 39 6.74 4.74 -14.44
CA LYS A 39 6.08 6.03 -14.23
C LYS A 39 4.87 5.86 -13.34
N LEU A 40 4.71 6.72 -12.35
CA LEU A 40 3.50 6.80 -11.54
C LEU A 40 2.34 7.29 -12.43
N VAL A 41 1.31 6.47 -12.57
CA VAL A 41 0.15 6.79 -13.41
C VAL A 41 -1.14 6.86 -12.61
N ASP A 42 -1.29 5.99 -11.61
CA ASP A 42 -2.49 5.95 -10.78
C ASP A 42 -2.15 5.88 -9.30
N VAL A 43 -3.13 6.29 -8.50
CA VAL A 43 -3.19 6.04 -7.07
C VAL A 43 -4.47 5.28 -6.78
N GLU A 44 -4.33 4.12 -6.18
CA GLU A 44 -5.45 3.25 -5.87
C GLU A 44 -5.80 3.33 -4.39
N LEU A 45 -7.07 3.50 -4.06
CA LEU A 45 -7.61 3.35 -2.71
C LEU A 45 -8.53 2.14 -2.68
N ARG A 46 -8.35 1.27 -1.69
CA ARG A 46 -9.21 0.10 -1.47
C ARG A 46 -9.77 0.13 -0.07
N THR A 47 -11.06 -0.12 0.03
CA THR A 47 -11.69 -0.44 1.30
C THR A 47 -11.71 -1.96 1.48
N GLU A 48 -11.17 -2.41 2.60
CA GLU A 48 -10.97 -3.83 2.89
C GLU A 48 -11.55 -4.15 4.27
N TRP A 49 -12.12 -5.36 4.40
CA TRP A 49 -12.57 -5.90 5.67
C TRP A 49 -11.93 -7.27 5.88
N GLN A 50 -11.25 -7.44 7.00
CA GLN A 50 -10.75 -8.75 7.39
C GLN A 50 -11.85 -9.48 8.17
N VAL A 51 -12.30 -10.62 7.64
CA VAL A 51 -13.42 -11.39 8.21
C VAL A 51 -13.00 -12.61 9.03
N GLY A 52 -11.71 -12.93 9.05
CA GLY A 52 -11.15 -14.05 9.80
C GLY A 52 -9.65 -14.26 9.55
N THR A 53 -9.12 -15.33 10.13
CA THR A 53 -7.75 -15.82 9.91
C THR A 53 -7.75 -17.30 9.54
N ALA A 54 -6.67 -17.73 8.88
CA ALA A 54 -6.41 -19.14 8.63
C ALA A 54 -5.08 -19.52 9.28
N ALA A 55 -5.03 -20.67 9.95
CA ALA A 55 -3.82 -21.20 10.56
C ALA A 55 -3.54 -22.63 10.06
N PRO A 56 -2.27 -23.04 9.89
CA PRO A 56 -1.95 -24.42 9.54
C PRO A 56 -2.40 -25.38 10.64
N SER A 57 -3.06 -26.47 10.27
CA SER A 57 -3.34 -27.57 11.19
C SER A 57 -2.07 -28.39 11.42
N PHE A 58 -1.72 -28.65 12.67
CA PHE A 58 -0.53 -29.45 12.99
C PHE A 58 -0.69 -30.88 12.46
N GLY A 59 0.18 -31.29 11.54
CA GLY A 59 0.22 -32.66 11.02
C GLY A 59 -0.73 -32.99 9.86
N SER A 60 -1.41 -32.01 9.26
CA SER A 60 -2.23 -32.21 8.04
C SER A 60 -2.09 -31.05 7.06
N ALA A 61 -2.40 -31.28 5.78
CA ALA A 61 -2.41 -30.26 4.74
C ALA A 61 -3.70 -29.41 4.73
N GLU A 62 -4.38 -29.32 5.88
CA GLU A 62 -5.62 -28.56 6.04
C GLU A 62 -5.39 -27.23 6.77
N LEU A 63 -6.21 -26.23 6.42
CA LEU A 63 -6.24 -24.93 7.08
C LEU A 63 -7.41 -24.88 8.06
N SER A 64 -7.14 -24.49 9.30
CA SER A 64 -8.18 -24.15 10.27
C SER A 64 -8.63 -22.70 10.04
N TYR A 65 -9.91 -22.49 9.74
CA TYR A 65 -10.51 -21.16 9.58
C TYR A 65 -11.09 -20.63 10.91
N LEU A 66 -10.70 -19.41 11.28
CA LEU A 66 -11.14 -18.74 12.50
C LEU A 66 -11.86 -17.44 12.10
N PRO A 67 -13.20 -17.41 12.06
CA PRO A 67 -13.94 -16.20 11.75
C PRO A 67 -13.79 -15.17 12.87
N PHE A 68 -13.72 -13.89 12.50
CA PHE A 68 -13.81 -12.81 13.47
C PHE A 68 -15.26 -12.61 13.91
N PRO A 69 -15.51 -12.37 15.21
CA PRO A 69 -16.80 -11.84 15.66
C PRO A 69 -17.16 -10.57 14.87
N GLY A 70 -18.45 -10.37 14.55
CA GLY A 70 -18.92 -9.23 13.76
C GLY A 70 -18.35 -7.86 14.20
N PRO A 71 -18.35 -7.53 15.51
CA PRO A 71 -17.76 -6.28 16.01
C PRO A 71 -16.25 -6.12 15.81
N MET A 72 -15.53 -7.21 15.53
CA MET A 72 -14.07 -7.21 15.27
C MET A 72 -13.74 -7.03 13.79
N VAL A 73 -14.72 -7.18 12.89
CA VAL A 73 -14.57 -6.89 11.46
C VAL A 73 -14.56 -5.38 11.28
N THR A 74 -13.36 -4.83 11.14
CA THR A 74 -13.13 -3.38 11.00
C THR A 74 -12.79 -3.03 9.57
N GLU A 75 -13.31 -1.90 9.12
CA GLU A 75 -12.96 -1.32 7.84
C GLU A 75 -11.48 -0.87 7.86
N ARG A 76 -10.76 -1.17 6.77
CA ARG A 76 -9.40 -0.73 6.55
C ARG A 76 -9.30 -0.11 5.16
N THR A 77 -8.93 1.16 5.12
CA THR A 77 -8.57 1.82 3.86
C THR A 77 -7.09 1.60 3.59
N ASN A 78 -6.78 0.96 2.47
CA ASN A 78 -5.43 0.81 1.94
C ASN A 78 -5.23 1.69 0.71
N MET A 79 -3.97 2.04 0.46
CA MET A 79 -3.57 2.87 -0.67
C MET A 79 -2.34 2.29 -1.34
N SER A 80 -2.32 2.30 -2.67
CA SER A 80 -1.18 1.87 -3.47
C SER A 80 -0.85 2.89 -4.56
N LEU A 81 0.44 3.10 -4.78
CA LEU A 81 0.98 3.90 -5.88
C LEU A 81 1.23 2.96 -7.07
N VAL A 82 0.60 3.25 -8.21
CA VAL A 82 0.64 2.38 -9.39
C VAL A 82 1.65 2.90 -10.39
N TYR A 83 2.72 2.15 -10.58
CA TYR A 83 3.79 2.45 -11.50
C TYR A 83 3.73 1.54 -12.72
N VAL A 84 3.93 2.10 -13.91
CA VAL A 84 3.91 1.33 -15.16
C VAL A 84 5.07 1.68 -16.09
N SER A 85 5.49 0.71 -16.88
CA SER A 85 6.22 0.87 -18.13
C SER A 85 5.50 0.11 -19.24
N MET A 86 6.11 0.04 -20.42
CA MET A 86 5.60 -0.78 -21.53
C MET A 86 5.53 -2.28 -21.22
N ARG A 87 6.24 -2.76 -20.17
CA ARG A 87 6.41 -4.21 -19.90
C ARG A 87 6.12 -4.62 -18.46
N GLU A 88 5.95 -3.66 -17.56
CA GLU A 88 5.86 -3.91 -16.12
C GLU A 88 4.79 -3.01 -15.51
N LYS A 89 3.98 -3.58 -14.63
CA LYS A 89 3.11 -2.86 -13.70
C LYS A 89 3.54 -3.24 -12.29
N SER A 90 3.80 -2.25 -11.46
CA SER A 90 4.22 -2.41 -10.07
C SER A 90 3.34 -1.59 -9.16
N LEU A 91 2.90 -2.18 -8.04
CA LEU A 91 2.17 -1.49 -7.00
C LEU A 91 3.09 -1.32 -5.80
N LEU A 92 3.19 -0.09 -5.30
CA LEU A 92 3.87 0.21 -4.05
C LEU A 92 2.82 0.52 -2.99
N ASP A 93 2.74 -0.31 -1.94
CA ASP A 93 1.88 -0.03 -0.78
C ASP A 93 2.36 1.23 -0.07
N ILE A 94 1.43 2.08 0.34
CA ILE A 94 1.78 3.34 1.01
C ILE A 94 2.51 3.10 2.33
N ARG A 95 2.25 2.00 3.03
CA ARG A 95 2.90 1.66 4.30
C ARG A 95 4.37 1.34 4.08
N ASP A 96 4.70 0.65 3.00
CA ASP A 96 6.08 0.35 2.63
C ASP A 96 6.82 1.64 2.28
N PHE A 97 6.22 2.48 1.43
CA PHE A 97 6.76 3.80 1.09
C PHE A 97 7.08 4.66 2.33
N LEU A 98 6.11 4.77 3.24
CA LEU A 98 6.28 5.57 4.46
C LEU A 98 7.31 4.98 5.41
N SER A 99 7.43 3.65 5.46
CA SER A 99 8.42 2.95 6.28
C SER A 99 9.84 3.19 5.75
N ASP A 100 10.03 3.10 4.44
CA ASP A 100 11.31 3.38 3.78
C ASP A 100 11.75 4.82 4.02
N ARG A 101 10.83 5.79 3.83
CA ARG A 101 11.11 7.21 4.08
C ARG A 101 11.49 7.50 5.53
N LYS A 102 10.83 6.85 6.49
CA LYS A 102 11.19 7.01 7.90
C LYS A 102 12.63 6.54 8.17
N GLN A 103 13.03 5.39 7.61
CA GLN A 103 14.39 4.88 7.77
C GLN A 103 15.46 5.78 7.15
N GLU A 104 15.13 6.49 6.06
CA GLU A 104 16.02 7.49 5.47
C GLU A 104 16.23 8.71 6.37
N PHE A 105 15.20 9.15 7.10
CA PHE A 105 15.30 10.28 8.04
C PHE A 105 16.00 9.93 9.35
N ASP A 106 15.89 8.68 9.80
CA ASP A 106 16.50 8.21 11.05
C ASP A 106 18.00 7.87 10.89
N ARG A 107 18.58 7.97 9.68
CA ARG A 107 20.02 7.83 9.39
C ARG A 107 20.73 9.18 9.34
#